data_AF-A0ABC8QNM7-F1
#
_entry.id   AF-A0ABC8QNM7-F1
#
_cell.length_a   1.000
_cell.length_b   1.000
_cell.length_c   1.000
_cell.angle_alpha   90.00
_cell.angle_beta   90.00
_cell.angle_gamma   90.00
#
_symmetry.space_group_name_H-M   'P 1'
#
loop_
_entity.id
_entity.type
_entity.pdbx_description
1 polymer ?
#
loop_
_entity_poly.entity_id
_entity_poly.type
_entity_poly.pdbx_seq_one_letter_code
_entity_poly.pdbx_strand_id
1 'polypeptide(L)'
;MGMTKLKIGGAWSGLLEVELDEWTVPMLREEISKRSGCAGPHMINLICAGRVLKDGDGTEKLTQLGVKNNAKILATRVNPDHGKSLKEELLAEEERSSRLSRLKAAATSLAKRHADGSLPIEDFNLELENQSGEKVQLGSETDQQAIMMGLMLHANAKQLIRMQNYKDALEVLTMGEEAFSLCNPKVIEMIDNVPILQIDMVWCYFMLRDISWLSVAGLRLAKAREGIERAHGKESSRVRILQGGRHVELALHLRLELLEGVIAYHSGKLEKSREALTSAQAKYLQLQVSDEALSLLMGMGYKERDAKRALRMNNQDVQSAVDFLVEEKAKKALKREEDIRRQNEIMEQKRYGKTPLRKAVDLKRLNELVSIGFEKELAAEALRRNENDTQKALDDLTNPETNSSIQIDIESRKRKRLRQAADAAIEELISMGFPRATGT
;
A
#
# COMPACT_ATOMS: atom_id res chain seq x y z
N MET A 1 -6.16 60.38 45.31
CA MET A 1 -6.24 59.07 44.64
C MET A 1 -4.87 58.44 44.73
N GLY A 2 -4.77 57.23 45.29
CA GLY A 2 -3.49 56.62 45.63
C GLY A 2 -3.04 55.65 44.54
N MET A 3 -1.90 55.92 43.91
CA MET A 3 -1.25 54.94 43.01
C MET A 3 -0.90 53.68 43.81
N THR A 4 -1.29 52.53 43.29
CA THR A 4 -1.03 51.22 43.91
C THR A 4 0.00 50.44 43.12
N LYS A 5 0.73 49.57 43.81
CA LYS A 5 1.87 48.84 43.22
C LYS A 5 1.46 47.41 42.90
N LEU A 6 1.57 46.99 41.64
CA LEU A 6 1.40 45.61 41.21
C LEU A 6 2.75 44.98 40.92
N LYS A 7 2.93 43.73 41.36
CA LYS A 7 4.14 42.94 41.08
C LYS A 7 3.83 41.99 39.94
N ILE A 8 4.39 42.27 38.77
CA ILE A 8 4.21 41.42 37.59
C ILE A 8 5.42 40.51 37.45
N GLY A 9 5.18 39.23 37.19
CA GLY A 9 6.22 38.24 36.88
C GLY A 9 5.87 37.46 35.60
N GLY A 10 6.88 36.86 34.96
CA GLY A 10 6.71 36.07 33.74
C GLY A 10 7.19 36.82 32.49
N ALA A 11 6.32 36.99 31.49
CA ALA A 11 6.60 37.59 30.17
C ALA A 11 7.27 38.98 30.26
N TRP A 12 6.96 39.72 31.32
CA TRP A 12 7.73 40.86 31.80
C TRP A 12 7.75 40.80 33.32
N SER A 13 8.87 41.17 33.94
CA SER A 13 9.02 41.14 35.39
C SER A 13 9.37 42.53 35.89
N GLY A 14 8.49 43.11 36.71
CA GLY A 14 8.63 44.49 37.15
C GLY A 14 7.49 44.94 38.05
N LEU A 15 7.67 46.12 38.63
CA LEU A 15 6.69 46.76 39.48
C LEU A 15 5.95 47.82 38.66
N LEU A 16 4.63 47.70 38.60
CA LEU A 16 3.77 48.60 37.82
C LEU A 16 2.89 49.40 38.78
N GLU A 17 2.96 50.73 38.68
CA GLU A 17 2.10 51.63 39.43
C GLU A 17 0.81 51.83 38.63
N VAL A 18 -0.32 51.42 39.21
CA VAL A 18 -1.64 51.49 38.57
C VAL A 18 -2.69 52.03 39.53
N GLU A 19 -3.75 52.59 38.98
CA GLU A 19 -4.94 52.99 39.71
C GLU A 19 -6.00 51.90 39.58
N LEU A 20 -6.14 51.07 40.62
CA LEU A 20 -7.02 49.88 40.60
C LEU A 20 -8.50 50.23 40.39
N ASP A 21 -8.89 51.46 40.70
CA ASP A 21 -10.26 51.97 40.55
C ASP A 21 -10.56 52.51 39.16
N GLU A 22 -9.56 52.62 38.27
CA GLU A 22 -9.75 53.09 36.90
C GLU A 22 -9.29 52.08 35.85
N TRP A 23 -8.30 51.25 36.19
CA TRP A 23 -7.72 50.30 35.25
C TRP A 23 -8.60 49.06 35.08
N THR A 24 -8.66 48.58 33.83
CA THR A 24 -9.34 47.34 33.41
C THR A 24 -8.32 46.28 32.98
N VAL A 25 -8.75 45.03 32.86
CA VAL A 25 -7.88 43.91 32.41
C VAL A 25 -7.26 44.16 31.02
N PRO A 26 -7.99 44.69 30.01
CA PRO A 26 -7.40 45.03 28.72
C PRO A 26 -6.30 46.10 28.82
N MET A 27 -6.51 47.15 29.62
CA MET A 27 -5.52 48.22 29.80
C MET A 27 -4.24 47.69 30.47
N LEU A 28 -4.39 46.84 31.49
CA LEU A 28 -3.26 46.19 32.14
C LEU A 28 -2.48 45.28 31.16
N ARG A 29 -3.20 44.56 30.30
CA ARG A 29 -2.59 43.67 29.31
C ARG A 29 -1.88 44.43 28.20
N GLU A 30 -2.42 45.56 27.77
CA GLU A 30 -1.80 46.45 26.79
C GLU A 30 -0.50 47.04 27.33
N GLU A 31 -0.49 47.52 28.57
CA GLU A 31 0.70 48.09 29.19
C GLU A 31 1.80 47.03 29.39
N ILE A 32 1.42 45.81 29.80
CA ILE A 32 2.35 44.68 29.89
C ILE A 32 2.86 44.28 28.49
N SER A 33 2.02 44.36 27.45
CA SER A 33 2.42 44.09 26.06
C SER A 33 3.45 45.08 25.55
N LYS A 34 3.24 46.38 25.82
CA LYS A 34 4.18 47.45 25.45
C LYS A 34 5.54 47.26 26.12
N ARG A 35 5.56 46.94 27.42
CA ARG A 35 6.80 46.75 28.19
C ARG A 35 7.52 45.43 27.93
N SER A 36 6.79 44.40 27.50
CA SER A 36 7.36 43.08 27.15
C SER A 36 7.81 42.96 25.68
N GLY A 37 7.57 43.98 24.86
CA GLY A 37 7.88 43.94 23.42
C GLY A 37 7.06 42.88 22.66
N CYS A 38 5.84 42.59 23.11
CA CYS A 38 4.93 41.66 22.42
C CYS A 38 4.15 42.35 21.29
N ALA A 39 3.91 41.62 20.19
CA ALA A 39 3.21 42.11 18.99
C ALA A 39 1.70 42.38 19.17
N GLY A 40 1.15 42.25 20.39
CA GLY A 40 -0.22 42.64 20.69
C GLY A 40 -0.73 42.13 22.05
N PRO A 41 -1.74 42.80 22.64
CA PRO A 41 -2.30 42.46 23.95
C PRO A 41 -2.91 41.04 23.96
N HIS A 42 -3.45 40.54 22.85
CA HIS A 42 -4.08 39.22 22.76
C HIS A 42 -3.13 38.03 23.00
N MET A 43 -1.82 38.27 23.01
CA MET A 43 -0.79 37.24 23.20
C MET A 43 -0.35 37.10 24.66
N ILE A 44 -0.98 37.82 25.60
CA ILE A 44 -0.59 37.81 27.01
C ILE A 44 -1.75 37.33 27.87
N ASN A 45 -1.58 36.18 28.52
CA ASN A 45 -2.51 35.72 29.51
C ASN A 45 -2.09 36.22 30.90
N LEU A 46 -3.05 36.74 31.68
CA LEU A 46 -2.79 37.28 33.01
C LEU A 46 -3.40 36.36 34.07
N ILE A 47 -2.61 35.95 35.05
CA ILE A 47 -3.05 35.06 36.12
C ILE A 47 -2.82 35.75 37.47
N CYS A 48 -3.87 35.92 38.26
CA CYS A 48 -3.81 36.48 39.60
C CYS A 48 -4.39 35.48 40.60
N ALA A 49 -3.64 35.17 41.67
CA ALA A 49 -4.05 34.22 42.72
C ALA A 49 -4.60 32.87 42.21
N GLY A 50 -4.02 32.34 41.12
CA GLY A 50 -4.41 31.05 40.53
C GLY A 50 -5.61 31.11 39.57
N ARG A 51 -6.18 32.29 39.31
CA ARG A 51 -7.28 32.49 38.34
C ARG A 51 -6.80 33.27 37.13
N VAL A 52 -7.19 32.81 35.94
CA VAL A 52 -6.97 33.51 34.68
C VAL A 52 -7.92 34.72 34.59
N LEU A 53 -7.36 35.92 34.43
CA LEU A 53 -8.12 37.16 34.23
C LEU A 53 -8.62 37.22 32.78
N LYS A 54 -9.92 36.97 32.60
CA LYS A 54 -10.59 37.05 31.31
C LYS A 54 -10.99 38.50 31.00
N ASP A 55 -11.03 38.84 29.72
CA ASP A 55 -11.70 40.06 29.28
C ASP A 55 -13.20 39.79 29.33
N GLY A 56 -13.87 40.30 30.37
CA GLY A 56 -15.34 40.39 30.38
C GLY A 56 -15.81 41.50 29.44
N ASP A 57 -16.85 42.23 29.83
CA ASP A 57 -17.44 43.35 29.06
C ASP A 57 -16.55 44.62 28.98
N GLY A 58 -15.25 44.50 29.27
CA GLY A 58 -14.25 45.59 29.16
C GLY A 58 -14.41 46.74 30.16
N THR A 59 -15.44 46.71 31.01
CA THR A 59 -15.81 47.76 31.97
C THR A 59 -15.54 47.39 33.43
N GLU A 60 -15.22 46.13 33.70
CA GLU A 60 -14.89 45.65 35.04
C GLU A 60 -13.52 46.16 35.50
N LYS A 61 -13.51 46.79 36.67
CA LYS A 61 -12.31 47.37 37.28
C LYS A 61 -11.47 46.28 37.95
N LEU A 62 -10.16 46.48 38.02
CA LEU A 62 -9.24 45.51 38.65
C LEU A 62 -9.62 45.21 40.13
N THR A 63 -10.19 46.18 40.86
CA THR A 63 -10.71 45.96 42.22
C THR A 63 -11.87 44.96 42.29
N GLN A 64 -12.78 44.99 41.29
CA GLN A 64 -13.93 44.07 41.21
C GLN A 64 -13.50 42.63 40.91
N LEU A 65 -12.35 42.46 40.25
CA LEU A 65 -11.72 41.16 39.96
C LEU A 65 -10.82 40.64 41.10
N GLY A 66 -10.84 41.31 42.25
CA GLY A 66 -10.10 40.88 43.45
C GLY A 66 -8.61 41.20 43.43
N VAL A 67 -8.15 42.08 42.52
CA VAL A 67 -6.77 42.57 42.50
C VAL A 67 -6.59 43.61 43.59
N LYS A 68 -5.69 43.32 44.54
CA LYS A 68 -5.38 44.18 45.70
C LYS A 68 -4.04 44.90 45.50
N ASN A 69 -3.78 45.92 46.32
CA ASN A 69 -2.46 46.54 46.38
C ASN A 69 -1.38 45.49 46.72
N ASN A 70 -0.23 45.52 46.03
CA ASN A 70 0.83 44.51 46.07
C ASN A 70 0.45 43.10 45.56
N ALA A 71 -0.62 42.95 44.78
CA ALA A 71 -0.95 41.67 44.16
C ALA A 71 0.16 41.20 43.19
N LYS A 72 0.37 39.88 43.17
CA LYS A 72 1.29 39.19 42.25
C LYS A 72 0.51 38.72 41.04
N ILE A 73 0.86 39.23 39.87
CA ILE A 73 0.24 38.87 38.59
C ILE A 73 1.28 38.15 37.74
N LEU A 74 0.97 36.95 37.29
CA LEU A 74 1.79 36.20 36.34
C LEU A 74 1.30 36.51 34.93
N ALA A 75 2.15 37.10 34.10
CA ALA A 75 1.92 37.31 32.68
C ALA A 75 2.59 36.17 31.89
N THR A 76 1.85 35.44 31.08
CA THR A 76 2.38 34.35 30.24
C THR A 76 2.10 34.65 28.78
N ARG A 77 3.10 34.47 27.91
CA ARG A 77 2.91 34.60 26.47
C ARG A 77 2.15 33.38 25.96
N VAL A 78 1.02 33.59 25.29
CA VAL A 78 0.23 32.54 24.64
C VAL A 78 0.20 32.85 23.15
N ASN A 79 0.62 31.89 22.33
CA ASN A 79 0.53 32.01 20.88
C ASN A 79 -0.76 31.32 20.41
N PRO A 80 -1.80 32.05 19.98
CA PRO A 80 -3.09 31.47 19.57
C PRO A 80 -2.96 30.59 18.32
N ASP A 81 -1.91 30.78 17.51
CA ASP A 81 -1.66 29.98 16.30
C ASP A 81 -1.22 28.54 16.62
N HIS A 82 -0.52 28.30 17.73
CA HIS A 82 -0.12 26.94 18.13
C HIS A 82 -1.30 26.04 18.48
N GLY A 83 -2.40 26.58 19.00
CA GLY A 83 -3.61 25.80 19.32
C GLY A 83 -4.41 25.38 18.10
N LYS A 84 -4.46 26.24 17.06
CA LYS A 84 -5.11 25.91 15.78
C LYS A 84 -4.25 24.95 14.95
N SER A 85 -2.94 25.23 14.86
CA SER A 85 -1.95 24.35 14.22
C SER A 85 -1.92 22.96 14.84
N LEU A 86 -1.97 22.82 16.16
CA LEU A 86 -2.00 21.50 16.81
C LEU A 86 -3.29 20.72 16.49
N LYS A 87 -4.44 21.39 16.43
CA LYS A 87 -5.71 20.74 16.09
C LYS A 87 -5.74 20.28 14.62
N GLU A 88 -5.19 21.09 13.72
CA GLU A 88 -5.06 20.74 12.30
C GLU A 88 -4.06 19.59 12.09
N GLU A 89 -2.94 19.57 12.82
CA GLU A 89 -1.97 18.45 12.80
C GLU A 89 -2.60 17.15 13.31
N LEU A 90 -3.37 17.19 14.39
CA LEU A 90 -4.05 16.01 14.92
C LEU A 90 -5.10 15.46 13.96
N LEU A 91 -5.87 16.34 13.30
CA LEU A 91 -6.85 15.93 12.29
C LEU A 91 -6.17 15.32 11.06
N ALA A 92 -5.05 15.90 10.62
CA ALA A 92 -4.28 15.37 9.50
C ALA A 92 -3.68 13.99 9.83
N GLU A 93 -3.19 13.80 11.06
CA GLU A 93 -2.66 12.50 11.51
C GLU A 93 -3.76 11.44 11.67
N GLU A 94 -4.95 11.84 12.13
CA GLU A 94 -6.11 10.95 12.20
C GLU A 94 -6.56 10.50 10.80
N GLU A 95 -6.65 11.44 9.85
CA GLU A 95 -6.99 11.11 8.46
C GLU A 95 -5.94 10.18 7.82
N ARG A 96 -4.66 10.45 8.08
CA ARG A 96 -3.54 9.61 7.65
C ARG A 96 -3.64 8.20 8.21
N SER A 97 -3.87 8.07 9.53
CA SER A 97 -4.03 6.78 10.19
C SER A 97 -5.22 5.98 9.62
N SER A 98 -6.33 6.67 9.32
CA SER A 98 -7.52 6.07 8.71
C SER A 98 -7.24 5.56 7.30
N ARG A 99 -6.53 6.34 6.47
CA ARG A 99 -6.12 5.93 5.11
C ARG A 99 -5.23 4.68 5.15
N LEU A 100 -4.28 4.62 6.08
CA LEU A 100 -3.38 3.47 6.24
C LEU A 100 -4.09 2.22 6.75
N SER A 101 -5.00 2.39 7.71
CA SER A 101 -5.84 1.30 8.21
C SER A 101 -6.69 0.68 7.08
N ARG A 102 -7.30 1.53 6.24
CA ARG A 102 -8.04 1.07 5.05
C ARG A 102 -7.15 0.33 4.06
N LEU A 103 -5.93 0.82 3.84
CA LEU A 103 -4.96 0.17 2.95
C LEU A 103 -4.56 -1.22 3.47
N LYS A 104 -4.27 -1.34 4.78
CA LYS A 104 -3.97 -2.62 5.43
C LYS A 104 -5.14 -3.59 5.31
N ALA A 105 -6.36 -3.13 5.62
CA ALA A 105 -7.57 -3.94 5.51
C ALA A 105 -7.83 -4.43 4.08
N ALA A 106 -7.61 -3.57 3.07
CA ALA A 106 -7.72 -3.94 1.67
C ALA A 106 -6.68 -5.00 1.26
N ALA A 107 -5.42 -4.82 1.66
CA ALA A 107 -4.35 -5.79 1.39
C ALA A 107 -4.63 -7.14 2.05
N THR A 108 -5.07 -7.16 3.32
CA THR A 108 -5.45 -8.39 4.03
C THR A 108 -6.66 -9.07 3.40
N SER A 109 -7.67 -8.30 2.97
CA SER A 109 -8.84 -8.86 2.28
C SER A 109 -8.43 -9.53 0.98
N LEU A 110 -7.63 -8.85 0.15
CA LEU A 110 -7.16 -9.36 -1.13
C LEU A 110 -6.23 -10.57 -0.99
N ALA A 111 -5.35 -10.59 0.01
CA ALA A 111 -4.47 -11.72 0.28
C ALA A 111 -5.21 -12.99 0.73
N LYS A 112 -6.36 -12.85 1.43
CA LYS A 112 -7.19 -13.98 1.86
C LYS A 112 -8.08 -14.55 0.75
N ARG A 113 -8.26 -13.83 -0.36
CA ARG A 113 -9.11 -14.30 -1.46
C ARG A 113 -8.45 -15.51 -2.13
N HIS A 114 -9.25 -16.53 -2.42
CA HIS A 114 -8.86 -17.73 -3.18
C HIS A 114 -7.81 -18.66 -2.54
N ALA A 115 -7.47 -18.46 -1.27
CA ALA A 115 -6.58 -19.37 -0.55
C ALA A 115 -7.16 -20.80 -0.42
N ASP A 116 -8.50 -20.95 -0.45
CA ASP A 116 -9.23 -22.21 -0.28
C ASP A 116 -9.73 -22.84 -1.60
N GLY A 117 -9.37 -22.26 -2.75
CA GLY A 117 -9.87 -22.71 -4.07
C GLY A 117 -11.35 -22.42 -4.33
N SER A 118 -11.99 -21.55 -3.53
CA SER A 118 -13.37 -21.11 -3.75
C SER A 118 -13.53 -20.26 -5.02
N LEU A 119 -14.71 -20.33 -5.64
CA LEU A 119 -15.01 -19.54 -6.85
C LEU A 119 -14.84 -18.04 -6.60
N PRO A 120 -14.11 -17.34 -7.48
CA PRO A 120 -14.03 -15.88 -7.51
C PRO A 120 -15.41 -15.25 -7.56
N ILE A 121 -15.77 -14.58 -6.45
CA ILE A 121 -16.94 -13.71 -6.38
C ILE A 121 -16.68 -12.44 -7.21
N GLU A 122 -15.41 -12.01 -7.33
CA GLU A 122 -14.95 -10.86 -8.12
C GLU A 122 -13.84 -11.29 -9.10
N ASP A 123 -13.58 -10.52 -10.16
CA ASP A 123 -12.64 -10.86 -11.24
C ASP A 123 -11.15 -10.67 -10.88
N PHE A 124 -10.82 -10.45 -9.61
CA PHE A 124 -9.45 -10.17 -9.14
C PHE A 124 -8.83 -11.40 -8.47
N ASN A 125 -8.22 -12.28 -9.26
CA ASN A 125 -7.37 -13.36 -8.75
C ASN A 125 -5.92 -12.87 -8.66
N LEU A 126 -5.35 -12.96 -7.46
CA LEU A 126 -3.93 -12.71 -7.22
C LEU A 126 -3.23 -14.05 -7.00
N GLU A 127 -2.11 -14.26 -7.68
CA GLU A 127 -1.31 -15.47 -7.57
C GLU A 127 0.16 -15.12 -7.38
N LEU A 128 0.89 -15.99 -6.70
CA LEU A 128 2.34 -15.88 -6.57
C LEU A 128 3.00 -16.46 -7.82
N GLU A 129 3.77 -15.61 -8.49
CA GLU A 129 4.55 -15.97 -9.67
C GLU A 129 6.05 -15.82 -9.39
N ASN A 130 6.88 -16.65 -10.02
CA ASN A 130 8.33 -16.45 -10.04
C ASN A 130 8.73 -15.35 -11.06
N GLN A 131 10.03 -15.08 -11.17
CA GLN A 131 10.57 -14.11 -12.13
C GLN A 131 10.29 -14.45 -13.61
N SER A 132 9.91 -15.68 -13.91
CA SER A 132 9.54 -16.14 -15.26
C SER A 132 8.03 -16.00 -15.54
N GLY A 133 7.23 -15.65 -14.53
CA GLY A 133 5.77 -15.56 -14.62
C GLY A 133 5.05 -16.90 -14.36
N GLU A 134 5.77 -17.92 -13.91
CA GLU A 134 5.19 -19.23 -13.59
C GLU A 134 4.65 -19.22 -12.16
N LYS A 135 3.52 -19.89 -11.94
CA LYS A 135 2.88 -19.98 -10.63
C LYS A 135 3.76 -20.79 -9.68
N VAL A 136 3.92 -20.31 -8.45
CA VAL A 136 4.68 -21.00 -7.41
C VAL A 136 3.85 -21.13 -6.14
N GLN A 137 3.84 -22.33 -5.59
CA GLN A 137 3.32 -22.59 -4.25
C GLN A 137 4.50 -22.54 -3.27
N LEU A 138 4.51 -21.53 -2.40
CA LEU A 138 5.59 -21.31 -1.42
C LEU A 138 5.05 -21.54 -0.01
N GLY A 139 5.59 -22.55 0.68
CA GLY A 139 5.22 -22.83 2.07
C GLY A 139 3.75 -23.20 2.25
N SER A 140 3.22 -22.90 3.43
CA SER A 140 1.83 -23.10 3.82
C SER A 140 0.89 -22.04 3.23
N GLU A 141 -0.43 -22.28 3.26
CA GLU A 141 -1.42 -21.26 2.86
C GLU A 141 -1.25 -19.95 3.64
N THR A 142 -0.91 -20.02 4.93
CA THR A 142 -0.62 -18.85 5.76
C THR A 142 0.63 -18.10 5.31
N ASP A 143 1.68 -18.83 4.89
CA ASP A 143 2.88 -18.21 4.32
C ASP A 143 2.55 -17.50 3.00
N GLN A 144 1.75 -18.14 2.13
CA GLN A 144 1.34 -17.54 0.85
C GLN A 144 0.55 -16.25 1.05
N GLN A 145 -0.42 -16.25 1.97
CA GLN A 145 -1.20 -15.06 2.32
C GLN A 145 -0.30 -13.93 2.83
N ALA A 146 0.64 -14.25 3.71
CA ALA A 146 1.57 -13.29 4.29
C ALA A 146 2.53 -12.72 3.23
N ILE A 147 3.06 -13.56 2.33
CA ILE A 147 3.89 -13.13 1.19
C ILE A 147 3.08 -12.23 0.26
N MET A 148 1.86 -12.62 -0.13
CA MET A 148 1.01 -11.80 -0.98
C MET A 148 0.74 -10.43 -0.36
N MET A 149 0.39 -10.40 0.93
CA MET A 149 0.19 -9.15 1.66
C MET A 149 1.45 -8.28 1.65
N GLY A 150 2.62 -8.86 1.94
CA GLY A 150 3.90 -8.16 1.91
C GLY A 150 4.24 -7.57 0.53
N LEU A 151 4.03 -8.33 -0.54
CA LEU A 151 4.26 -7.88 -1.92
C LEU A 151 3.32 -6.75 -2.34
N MET A 152 2.04 -6.84 -1.98
CA MET A 152 1.06 -5.79 -2.28
C MET A 152 1.39 -4.49 -1.55
N LEU A 153 1.73 -4.59 -0.26
CA LEU A 153 2.15 -3.43 0.53
C LEU A 153 3.43 -2.81 -0.05
N HIS A 154 4.40 -3.63 -0.46
CA HIS A 154 5.62 -3.15 -1.11
C HIS A 154 5.33 -2.43 -2.44
N ALA A 155 4.41 -2.94 -3.26
CA ALA A 155 3.99 -2.28 -4.50
C ALA A 155 3.32 -0.93 -4.23
N ASN A 156 2.44 -0.86 -3.22
CA ASN A 156 1.82 0.40 -2.78
C ASN A 156 2.86 1.40 -2.27
N ALA A 157 3.82 0.95 -1.46
CA ALA A 157 4.91 1.79 -0.99
C ALA A 157 5.76 2.35 -2.14
N LYS A 158 6.06 1.54 -3.17
CA LYS A 158 6.76 2.01 -4.38
C LYS A 158 5.98 3.11 -5.10
N GLN A 159 4.65 3.07 -5.09
CA GLN A 159 3.83 4.15 -5.63
C GLN A 159 3.94 5.43 -4.77
N LEU A 160 3.89 5.31 -3.44
CA LEU A 160 4.09 6.44 -2.51
C LEU A 160 5.48 7.07 -2.68
N ILE A 161 6.54 6.26 -2.81
CA ILE A 161 7.91 6.73 -3.10
C ILE A 161 7.98 7.54 -4.39
N ARG A 162 7.29 7.10 -5.46
CA ARG A 162 7.23 7.85 -6.74
C ARG A 162 6.51 9.18 -6.59
N MET A 163 5.53 9.26 -5.70
CA MET A 163 4.82 10.50 -5.35
C MET A 163 5.59 11.34 -4.31
N GLN A 164 6.81 10.93 -3.93
CA GLN A 164 7.65 11.60 -2.93
C GLN A 164 7.04 11.65 -1.52
N ASN A 165 6.04 10.81 -1.25
CA ASN A 165 5.44 10.70 0.08
C ASN A 165 6.18 9.64 0.90
N TYR A 166 7.38 10.01 1.38
CA TYR A 166 8.30 9.07 2.04
C TYR A 166 7.85 8.65 3.44
N LYS A 167 7.10 9.49 4.16
CA LYS A 167 6.60 9.15 5.51
C LYS A 167 5.55 8.03 5.43
N ASP A 168 4.55 8.18 4.56
CA ASP A 168 3.53 7.15 4.34
C ASP A 168 4.14 5.90 3.71
N ALA A 169 5.07 6.07 2.76
CA ALA A 169 5.77 4.94 2.17
C ALA A 169 6.47 4.10 3.25
N LEU A 170 7.13 4.75 4.21
CA LEU A 170 7.84 4.06 5.26
C LEU A 170 6.90 3.24 6.16
N GLU A 171 5.77 3.81 6.57
CA GLU A 171 4.76 3.08 7.36
C GLU A 171 4.19 1.89 6.59
N VAL A 172 3.93 2.04 5.29
CA VAL A 172 3.50 0.93 4.43
C VAL A 172 4.57 -0.13 4.26
N LEU A 173 5.85 0.25 4.15
CA LEU A 173 6.97 -0.69 4.11
C LEU A 173 7.11 -1.45 5.43
N THR A 174 6.93 -0.79 6.57
CA THR A 174 6.92 -1.44 7.89
C THR A 174 5.79 -2.47 7.98
N MET A 175 4.57 -2.14 7.53
CA MET A 175 3.49 -3.13 7.45
C MET A 175 3.82 -4.31 6.53
N GLY A 176 4.54 -4.06 5.42
CA GLY A 176 5.03 -5.11 4.53
C GLY A 176 6.09 -6.00 5.19
N GLU A 177 7.01 -5.41 5.94
CA GLU A 177 8.02 -6.13 6.74
C GLU A 177 7.36 -7.00 7.81
N GLU A 178 6.34 -6.48 8.52
CA GLU A 178 5.52 -7.25 9.45
C GLU A 178 4.81 -8.42 8.77
N ALA A 179 4.31 -8.23 7.55
CA ALA A 179 3.70 -9.32 6.79
C ALA A 179 4.70 -10.45 6.51
N PHE A 180 5.90 -10.11 6.04
CA PHE A 180 6.93 -11.10 5.76
C PHE A 180 7.44 -11.82 7.02
N SER A 181 7.43 -11.17 8.19
CA SER A 181 7.87 -11.80 9.44
C SER A 181 6.91 -12.87 9.97
N LEU A 182 5.66 -12.90 9.49
CA LEU A 182 4.70 -13.98 9.79
C LEU A 182 5.01 -15.29 9.04
N CYS A 183 5.85 -15.24 8.01
CA CYS A 183 6.17 -16.40 7.19
C CYS A 183 7.25 -17.26 7.85
N ASN A 184 7.30 -18.55 7.49
CA ASN A 184 8.41 -19.41 7.83
C ASN A 184 9.74 -18.80 7.31
N PRO A 185 10.76 -18.60 8.17
CA PRO A 185 12.04 -18.01 7.77
C PRO A 185 12.69 -18.71 6.57
N LYS A 186 12.57 -20.05 6.48
CA LYS A 186 13.11 -20.82 5.35
C LYS A 186 12.47 -20.47 4.01
N VAL A 187 11.19 -20.06 4.02
CA VAL A 187 10.48 -19.62 2.82
C VAL A 187 10.96 -18.24 2.40
N ILE A 188 11.09 -17.31 3.36
CA ILE A 188 11.57 -15.94 3.12
C ILE A 188 13.02 -15.93 2.62
N GLU A 189 13.87 -16.83 3.12
CA GLU A 189 15.26 -16.94 2.68
C GLU A 189 15.43 -17.23 1.19
N MET A 190 14.40 -17.78 0.53
CA MET A 190 14.40 -18.05 -0.91
C MET A 190 14.01 -16.85 -1.77
N ILE A 191 13.55 -15.76 -1.16
CA ILE A 191 12.90 -14.63 -1.83
C ILE A 191 13.76 -13.36 -1.64
N ASP A 192 14.02 -12.63 -2.73
CA ASP A 192 14.76 -11.36 -2.71
C ASP A 192 13.89 -10.13 -2.44
N ASN A 193 12.57 -10.27 -2.45
CA ASN A 193 11.62 -9.19 -2.15
C ASN A 193 11.84 -8.55 -0.78
N VAL A 194 12.21 -9.32 0.26
CA VAL A 194 12.50 -8.78 1.60
C VAL A 194 13.73 -7.86 1.55
N PRO A 195 14.90 -8.29 1.03
CA PRO A 195 16.02 -7.40 0.78
C PRO A 195 15.69 -6.14 -0.02
N ILE A 196 14.89 -6.25 -1.09
CA ILE A 196 14.49 -5.09 -1.89
C ILE A 196 13.64 -4.12 -1.06
N LEU A 197 12.74 -4.64 -0.22
CA LEU A 197 11.96 -3.84 0.72
C LEU A 197 12.86 -3.09 1.71
N GLN A 198 13.90 -3.75 2.25
CA GLN A 198 14.87 -3.09 3.13
C GLN A 198 15.59 -1.92 2.45
N ILE A 199 16.01 -2.09 1.19
CA ILE A 199 16.65 -1.04 0.39
C ILE A 199 15.70 0.15 0.20
N ASP A 200 14.43 -0.11 -0.10
CA ASP A 200 13.41 0.94 -0.27
C ASP A 200 13.11 1.67 1.07
N MET A 201 13.16 0.99 2.21
CA MET A 201 13.06 1.63 3.54
C MET A 201 14.22 2.57 3.81
N VAL A 202 15.45 2.12 3.53
CA VAL A 202 16.65 2.94 3.71
C VAL A 202 16.66 4.14 2.76
N TRP A 203 16.15 3.98 1.54
CA TRP A 203 15.89 5.10 0.64
C TRP A 203 14.94 6.12 1.25
N CYS A 204 13.85 5.68 1.88
CA CYS A 204 12.93 6.58 2.58
C CYS A 204 13.63 7.33 3.73
N TYR A 205 14.46 6.66 4.54
CA TYR A 205 15.24 7.33 5.59
C TYR A 205 16.13 8.42 5.03
N PHE A 206 16.84 8.11 3.94
CA PHE A 206 17.72 9.07 3.28
C PHE A 206 16.93 10.29 2.76
N MET A 207 15.77 10.06 2.12
CA MET A 207 14.93 11.14 1.59
C MET A 207 14.28 12.00 2.68
N LEU A 208 13.99 11.42 3.85
CA LEU A 208 13.50 12.14 5.02
C LEU A 208 14.59 12.98 5.71
N ARG A 209 15.87 12.75 5.38
CA ARG A 209 17.05 13.48 5.90
C ARG A 209 17.18 13.43 7.42
N ASP A 210 16.69 12.36 8.03
CA ASP A 210 16.75 12.17 9.47
C ASP A 210 17.96 11.31 9.86
N ILE A 211 18.97 11.95 10.42
CA ILE A 211 20.24 11.33 10.81
C ILE A 211 20.04 10.31 11.95
N SER A 212 18.96 10.41 12.73
CA SER A 212 18.70 9.47 13.83
C SER A 212 18.53 8.02 13.36
N TRP A 213 18.20 7.80 12.08
CA TRP A 213 17.98 6.49 11.49
C TRP A 213 19.27 5.84 10.95
N LEU A 214 20.41 6.53 11.01
CA LEU A 214 21.67 6.08 10.39
C LEU A 214 22.14 4.70 10.86
N SER A 215 22.04 4.42 12.16
CA SER A 215 22.44 3.13 12.75
C SER A 215 21.54 1.99 12.27
N VAL A 216 20.22 2.22 12.26
CA VAL A 216 19.21 1.28 11.78
C VAL A 216 19.38 1.04 10.28
N ALA A 217 19.65 2.10 9.51
CA ALA A 217 19.87 2.02 8.07
C ALA A 217 21.05 1.11 7.72
N GLY A 218 22.18 1.22 8.45
CA GLY A 218 23.35 0.36 8.22
C GLY A 218 23.05 -1.12 8.47
N LEU A 219 22.32 -1.44 9.55
CA LEU A 219 21.92 -2.81 9.85
C LEU A 219 20.97 -3.38 8.78
N ARG A 220 20.03 -2.57 8.29
CA ARG A 220 19.08 -2.98 7.25
C ARG A 220 19.77 -3.26 5.91
N LEU A 221 20.74 -2.43 5.50
CA LEU A 221 21.52 -2.69 4.28
C LEU A 221 22.39 -3.94 4.39
N ALA A 222 23.00 -4.20 5.55
CA ALA A 222 23.76 -5.43 5.78
C ALA A 222 22.86 -6.67 5.61
N LYS A 223 21.67 -6.67 6.21
CA LYS A 223 20.67 -7.73 6.02
C LYS A 223 20.21 -7.85 4.57
N ALA A 224 20.03 -6.74 3.88
CA ALA A 224 19.65 -6.74 2.46
C ALA A 224 20.75 -7.37 1.60
N ARG A 225 22.03 -7.06 1.86
CA ARG A 225 23.17 -7.64 1.14
C ARG A 225 23.25 -9.16 1.34
N GLU A 226 23.17 -9.63 2.57
CA GLU A 226 23.16 -11.07 2.87
C GLU A 226 21.97 -11.78 2.22
N GLY A 227 20.77 -11.17 2.26
CA GLY A 227 19.59 -11.75 1.65
C GLY A 227 19.64 -11.77 0.12
N ILE A 228 20.19 -10.73 -0.51
CA ILE A 228 20.45 -10.70 -1.96
C ILE A 228 21.46 -11.78 -2.33
N GLU A 229 22.57 -11.90 -1.61
CA GLU A 229 23.58 -12.94 -1.90
C GLU A 229 22.99 -14.36 -1.77
N ARG A 230 22.13 -14.58 -0.77
CA ARG A 230 21.42 -15.85 -0.58
C ARG A 230 20.44 -16.14 -1.72
N ALA A 231 19.64 -15.15 -2.10
CA ALA A 231 18.63 -15.28 -3.15
C ALA A 231 19.24 -15.30 -4.56
N HIS A 232 20.38 -14.62 -4.78
CA HIS A 232 21.00 -14.50 -6.09
C HIS A 232 22.15 -15.48 -6.32
N GLY A 233 22.60 -16.15 -5.26
CA GLY A 233 23.81 -16.97 -5.23
C GLY A 233 25.07 -16.11 -5.13
N LYS A 234 26.16 -16.71 -4.65
CA LYS A 234 27.48 -16.06 -4.61
C LYS A 234 27.82 -15.52 -6.00
N GLU A 235 28.26 -14.25 -6.04
CA GLU A 235 28.57 -13.50 -7.28
C GLU A 235 27.40 -13.44 -8.29
N SER A 236 26.15 -13.52 -7.83
CA SER A 236 24.95 -13.56 -8.68
C SER A 236 24.90 -14.74 -9.65
N SER A 237 25.62 -15.82 -9.36
CA SER A 237 25.70 -17.02 -10.22
C SER A 237 24.34 -17.65 -10.51
N ARG A 238 23.47 -17.79 -9.50
CA ARG A 238 22.13 -18.39 -9.64
C ARG A 238 21.24 -17.54 -10.53
N VAL A 239 21.24 -16.22 -10.32
CA VAL A 239 20.44 -15.29 -11.13
C VAL A 239 20.93 -15.23 -12.56
N ARG A 240 22.25 -15.22 -12.78
CA ARG A 240 22.82 -15.23 -14.13
C ARG A 240 22.38 -16.45 -14.92
N ILE A 241 22.30 -17.62 -14.29
CA ILE A 241 21.79 -18.84 -14.91
C ILE A 241 20.29 -18.70 -15.22
N LEU A 242 19.48 -18.29 -14.23
CA LEU A 242 18.02 -18.14 -14.38
C LEU A 242 17.62 -17.08 -15.42
N GLN A 243 18.43 -16.02 -15.57
CA GLN A 243 18.18 -14.91 -16.48
C GLN A 243 18.92 -15.07 -17.83
N GLY A 244 19.57 -16.22 -18.08
CA GLY A 244 20.24 -16.50 -19.35
C GLY A 244 21.40 -15.56 -19.67
N GLY A 245 22.15 -15.12 -18.66
CA GLY A 245 23.26 -14.17 -18.81
C GLY A 245 22.88 -12.69 -18.79
N ARG A 246 21.60 -12.36 -18.61
CA ARG A 246 21.11 -10.96 -18.55
C ARG A 246 21.47 -10.29 -17.23
N HIS A 247 21.60 -8.96 -17.25
CA HIS A 247 22.04 -8.13 -16.13
C HIS A 247 20.89 -7.34 -15.48
N VAL A 248 19.83 -8.02 -15.04
CA VAL A 248 18.62 -7.35 -14.50
C VAL A 248 18.88 -6.71 -13.14
N GLU A 249 19.78 -7.28 -12.35
CA GLU A 249 20.04 -6.89 -10.96
C GLU A 249 21.00 -5.69 -10.80
N LEU A 250 21.57 -5.20 -11.90
CA LEU A 250 22.58 -4.14 -11.85
C LEU A 250 22.05 -2.86 -11.20
N ALA A 251 20.79 -2.51 -11.49
CA ALA A 251 20.12 -1.36 -10.90
C ALA A 251 19.85 -1.53 -9.38
N LEU A 252 19.60 -2.76 -8.93
CA LEU A 252 19.42 -3.08 -7.51
C LEU A 252 20.74 -2.93 -6.76
N HIS A 253 21.81 -3.52 -7.29
CA HIS A 253 23.14 -3.44 -6.70
C HIS A 253 23.68 -2.00 -6.68
N LEU A 254 23.42 -1.21 -7.72
CA LEU A 254 23.73 0.22 -7.75
C LEU A 254 23.08 0.94 -6.57
N ARG A 255 21.78 0.74 -6.33
CA ARG A 255 21.06 1.38 -5.22
C ARG A 255 21.59 0.96 -3.85
N LEU A 256 21.85 -0.33 -3.68
CA LEU A 256 22.42 -0.87 -2.45
C LEU A 256 23.78 -0.23 -2.14
N GLU A 257 24.72 -0.28 -3.08
CA GLU A 257 26.08 0.24 -2.89
C GLU A 257 26.12 1.76 -2.72
N LEU A 258 25.23 2.50 -3.41
CA LEU A 258 25.08 3.94 -3.22
C LEU A 258 24.68 4.25 -1.78
N LEU A 259 23.65 3.59 -1.25
CA LEU A 259 23.16 3.82 0.11
C LEU A 259 24.18 3.38 1.16
N GLU A 260 24.91 2.29 0.94
CA GLU A 260 26.01 1.87 1.81
C GLU A 260 27.13 2.90 1.84
N GLY A 261 27.49 3.46 0.68
CA GLY A 261 28.49 4.52 0.57
C GLY A 261 28.10 5.77 1.36
N VAL A 262 26.83 6.17 1.29
CA VAL A 262 26.28 7.30 2.05
C VAL A 262 26.34 7.03 3.56
N ILE A 263 25.89 5.84 4.00
CA ILE A 263 25.90 5.49 5.42
C ILE A 263 27.32 5.39 5.96
N ALA A 264 28.24 4.80 5.20
CA ALA A 264 29.65 4.70 5.56
C ALA A 264 30.29 6.09 5.72
N TYR A 265 29.95 7.04 4.85
CA TYR A 265 30.40 8.43 4.94
C TYR A 265 29.96 9.09 6.26
N HIS A 266 28.66 9.03 6.56
CA HIS A 266 28.11 9.60 7.80
C HIS A 266 28.57 8.86 9.06
N SER A 267 29.00 7.60 8.94
CA SER A 267 29.60 6.82 10.03
C SER A 267 31.11 7.06 10.21
N GLY A 268 31.72 7.98 9.45
CA GLY A 268 33.15 8.28 9.50
C GLY A 268 34.07 7.24 8.84
N LYS A 269 33.52 6.25 8.13
CA LYS A 269 34.28 5.18 7.44
C LYS A 269 34.57 5.59 5.99
N LEU A 270 35.49 6.56 5.82
CA LEU A 270 35.73 7.21 4.53
C LEU A 270 36.22 6.24 3.44
N GLU A 271 37.14 5.33 3.74
CA GLU A 271 37.63 4.36 2.74
C GLU A 271 36.52 3.44 2.23
N LYS A 272 35.69 2.88 3.15
CA LYS A 272 34.55 2.03 2.77
C LYS A 272 33.53 2.80 1.94
N SER A 273 33.31 4.08 2.27
CA SER A 273 32.44 4.95 1.51
C SER A 273 32.99 5.18 0.10
N ARG A 274 34.28 5.48 -0.04
CA ARG A 274 34.96 5.66 -1.33
C ARG A 274 34.86 4.40 -2.20
N GLU A 275 35.12 3.23 -1.63
CA GLU A 275 35.01 1.95 -2.35
C GLU A 275 33.58 1.70 -2.85
N ALA A 276 32.58 1.83 -1.96
CA ALA A 276 31.18 1.61 -2.30
C ALA A 276 30.68 2.61 -3.35
N LEU A 277 31.02 3.89 -3.23
CA LEU A 277 30.64 4.93 -4.18
C LEU A 277 31.34 4.76 -5.54
N THR A 278 32.60 4.33 -5.56
CA THR A 278 33.33 4.05 -6.81
C THR A 278 32.68 2.86 -7.54
N SER A 279 32.34 1.80 -6.79
CA SER A 279 31.62 0.65 -7.34
C SER A 279 30.23 1.03 -7.86
N ALA A 280 29.48 1.84 -7.11
CA ALA A 280 28.20 2.39 -7.56
C ALA A 280 28.36 3.24 -8.83
N GLN A 281 29.37 4.10 -8.91
CA GLN A 281 29.64 4.90 -10.11
C GLN A 281 29.91 4.04 -11.34
N ALA A 282 30.70 2.97 -11.20
CA ALA A 282 30.97 2.04 -12.30
C ALA A 282 29.67 1.38 -12.81
N LYS A 283 28.79 0.93 -11.91
CA LYS A 283 27.48 0.34 -12.27
C LYS A 283 26.54 1.38 -12.89
N TYR A 284 26.58 2.63 -12.42
CA TYR A 284 25.80 3.72 -12.99
C TYR A 284 26.19 4.00 -14.45
N LEU A 285 27.50 4.00 -14.75
CA LEU A 285 28.00 4.18 -16.12
C LEU A 285 27.56 3.03 -17.03
N GLN A 286 27.58 1.79 -16.55
CA GLN A 286 27.08 0.63 -17.31
C GLN A 286 25.58 0.74 -17.63
N LEU A 287 24.78 1.32 -16.72
CA LEU A 287 23.33 1.50 -16.89
C LEU A 287 22.93 2.69 -17.78
N GLN A 288 23.88 3.56 -18.13
CA GLN A 288 23.63 4.60 -19.14
C GLN A 288 23.31 3.92 -20.47
N VAL A 289 22.38 4.48 -21.23
CA VAL A 289 21.97 3.90 -22.51
C VAL A 289 22.50 4.82 -23.60
N SER A 290 23.23 4.26 -24.58
CA SER A 290 23.64 5.02 -25.76
C SER A 290 22.43 5.49 -26.57
N ASP A 291 22.42 6.79 -26.91
CA ASP A 291 21.36 7.39 -27.72
C ASP A 291 21.30 6.79 -29.13
N GLU A 292 22.44 6.34 -29.66
CA GLU A 292 22.54 5.68 -30.97
C GLU A 292 21.83 4.31 -30.95
N ALA A 293 22.15 3.48 -29.95
CA ALA A 293 21.53 2.17 -29.75
C ALA A 293 20.02 2.29 -29.47
N LEU A 294 19.63 3.31 -28.70
CA LEU A 294 18.23 3.60 -28.42
C LEU A 294 17.48 4.02 -29.68
N SER A 295 18.06 4.93 -30.47
CA SER A 295 17.46 5.42 -31.73
C SER A 295 17.27 4.29 -32.74
N LEU A 296 18.21 3.34 -32.80
CA LEU A 296 18.09 2.16 -33.65
C LEU A 296 16.88 1.29 -33.26
N LEU A 297 16.72 0.96 -31.97
CA LEU A 297 15.56 0.19 -31.49
C LEU A 297 14.24 0.95 -31.69
N MET A 298 14.23 2.26 -31.48
CA MET A 298 13.05 3.09 -31.75
C MET A 298 12.71 3.12 -33.24
N GLY A 299 13.72 3.16 -34.11
CA GLY A 299 13.56 3.05 -35.57
C GLY A 299 12.95 1.71 -36.02
N MET A 300 13.16 0.63 -35.25
CA MET A 300 12.50 -0.66 -35.47
C MET A 300 11.04 -0.70 -34.99
N GLY A 301 10.53 0.40 -34.41
CA GLY A 301 9.15 0.53 -33.94
C GLY A 301 8.92 0.18 -32.46
N TYR A 302 10.00 -0.04 -31.69
CA TYR A 302 9.87 -0.26 -30.24
C TYR A 302 9.67 1.05 -29.48
N LYS A 303 8.86 1.00 -28.42
CA LYS A 303 8.65 2.16 -27.54
C LYS A 303 9.94 2.46 -26.76
N GLU A 304 10.23 3.74 -26.57
CA GLU A 304 11.44 4.21 -25.87
C GLU A 304 11.65 3.54 -24.51
N ARG A 305 10.57 3.40 -23.70
CA ARG A 305 10.64 2.76 -22.38
C ARG A 305 11.06 1.29 -22.46
N ASP A 306 10.51 0.55 -23.41
CA ASP A 306 10.79 -0.88 -23.58
C ASP A 306 12.20 -1.07 -24.17
N ALA A 307 12.60 -0.22 -25.12
CA ALA A 307 13.95 -0.19 -25.68
C ALA A 307 15.02 0.12 -24.64
N LYS A 308 14.85 1.17 -23.82
CA LYS A 308 15.77 1.50 -22.71
C LYS A 308 15.90 0.35 -21.72
N ARG A 309 14.79 -0.31 -21.39
CA ARG A 309 14.78 -1.48 -20.50
C ARG A 309 15.57 -2.64 -21.12
N ALA A 310 15.31 -2.96 -22.39
CA ALA A 310 15.98 -4.04 -23.09
C ALA A 310 17.50 -3.82 -23.18
N LEU A 311 17.94 -2.60 -23.51
CA LEU A 311 19.36 -2.25 -23.57
C LEU A 311 20.03 -2.37 -22.20
N ARG A 312 19.40 -1.90 -21.12
CA ARG A 312 19.94 -2.05 -19.76
C ARG A 312 20.07 -3.50 -19.31
N MET A 313 19.11 -4.35 -19.68
CA MET A 313 19.11 -5.76 -19.29
C MET A 313 20.15 -6.58 -20.06
N ASN A 314 20.57 -6.13 -21.25
CA ASN A 314 21.51 -6.84 -22.13
C ASN A 314 22.86 -6.10 -22.28
N ASN A 315 23.26 -5.31 -21.27
CA ASN A 315 24.56 -4.61 -21.25
C ASN A 315 24.84 -3.77 -22.52
N GLN A 316 23.81 -3.10 -23.02
CA GLN A 316 23.82 -2.27 -24.24
C GLN A 316 24.07 -3.02 -25.56
N ASP A 317 24.06 -4.36 -25.57
CA ASP A 317 24.05 -5.11 -26.83
C ASP A 317 22.69 -4.99 -27.52
N VAL A 318 22.69 -4.40 -28.72
CA VAL A 318 21.49 -4.18 -29.52
C VAL A 318 20.88 -5.51 -29.95
N GLN A 319 21.69 -6.49 -30.36
CA GLN A 319 21.18 -7.75 -30.90
C GLN A 319 20.45 -8.53 -29.81
N SER A 320 21.10 -8.76 -28.68
CA SER A 320 20.48 -9.40 -27.51
C SER A 320 19.27 -8.62 -26.98
N ALA A 321 19.27 -7.29 -27.09
CA ALA A 321 18.11 -6.46 -26.73
C ALA A 321 16.91 -6.67 -27.66
N VAL A 322 17.12 -6.83 -28.97
CA VAL A 322 16.05 -7.17 -29.93
C VAL A 322 15.48 -8.56 -29.61
N ASP A 323 16.34 -9.55 -29.41
CA ASP A 323 15.92 -10.92 -29.08
C ASP A 323 15.09 -10.96 -27.79
N PHE A 324 15.52 -10.22 -26.77
CA PHE A 324 14.76 -10.02 -25.54
C PHE A 324 13.38 -9.40 -25.78
N LEU A 325 13.27 -8.36 -26.61
CA LEU A 325 12.00 -7.70 -26.90
C LEU A 325 11.01 -8.63 -27.63
N VAL A 326 11.52 -9.45 -28.55
CA VAL A 326 10.73 -10.46 -29.27
C VAL A 326 10.23 -11.53 -28.29
N GLU A 327 11.11 -12.08 -27.45
CA GLU A 327 10.75 -13.03 -26.39
C GLU A 327 9.70 -12.43 -25.44
N GLU A 328 9.88 -11.18 -24.99
CA GLU A 328 8.94 -10.55 -24.06
C GLU A 328 7.55 -10.36 -24.70
N LYS A 329 7.51 -10.02 -25.99
CA LYS A 329 6.25 -9.90 -26.74
C LYS A 329 5.55 -11.24 -26.89
N ALA A 330 6.30 -12.31 -27.18
CA ALA A 330 5.76 -13.67 -27.26
C ALA A 330 5.22 -14.15 -25.89
N LYS A 331 5.98 -13.95 -24.81
CA LYS A 331 5.53 -14.28 -23.43
C LYS A 331 4.28 -13.50 -23.04
N LYS A 332 4.21 -12.21 -23.36
CA LYS A 332 3.00 -11.38 -23.11
C LYS A 332 1.79 -11.87 -23.92
N ALA A 333 2.00 -12.34 -25.15
CA ALA A 333 0.92 -12.89 -25.96
C ALA A 333 0.39 -14.21 -25.38
N LEU A 334 1.29 -15.12 -24.99
CA LEU A 334 0.94 -16.39 -24.34
C LEU A 334 0.17 -16.15 -23.04
N LYS A 335 0.68 -15.26 -22.17
CA LYS A 335 0.01 -14.92 -20.91
C LYS A 335 -1.39 -14.36 -21.12
N ARG A 336 -1.59 -13.51 -22.14
CA ARG A 336 -2.94 -13.02 -22.49
C ARG A 336 -3.86 -14.14 -22.92
N GLU A 337 -3.38 -15.09 -23.70
CA GLU A 337 -4.19 -16.23 -24.12
C GLU A 337 -4.56 -17.12 -22.93
N GLU A 338 -3.61 -17.39 -22.02
CA GLU A 338 -3.86 -18.11 -20.77
C GLU A 338 -4.86 -17.37 -19.87
N ASP A 339 -4.73 -16.06 -19.72
CA ASP A 339 -5.65 -15.22 -18.96
C ASP A 339 -7.07 -15.27 -19.54
N ILE A 340 -7.21 -15.19 -20.87
CA ILE A 340 -8.51 -15.32 -21.56
C ILE A 340 -9.11 -16.71 -21.34
N ARG A 341 -8.32 -17.78 -21.50
CA ARG A 341 -8.76 -19.15 -21.25
C ARG A 341 -9.25 -19.31 -19.82
N ARG A 342 -8.50 -18.80 -18.85
CA ARG A 342 -8.87 -18.83 -17.43
C ARG A 342 -10.14 -18.03 -17.15
N GLN A 343 -10.29 -16.84 -17.73
CA GLN A 343 -11.52 -16.06 -17.59
C GLN A 343 -12.72 -16.84 -18.12
N ASN A 344 -12.57 -17.52 -19.26
CA ASN A 344 -13.60 -18.40 -19.80
C ASN A 344 -13.92 -19.57 -18.86
N GLU A 345 -12.91 -20.21 -18.27
CA GLU A 345 -13.09 -21.27 -17.26
C GLU A 345 -13.86 -20.77 -16.03
N ILE A 346 -13.51 -19.59 -15.51
CA ILE A 346 -14.19 -18.99 -14.35
C ILE A 346 -15.64 -18.63 -14.71
N MET A 347 -15.88 -18.02 -15.87
CA MET A 347 -17.22 -17.73 -16.36
C MET A 347 -18.05 -19.01 -16.50
N GLU A 348 -17.44 -20.08 -16.98
CA GLU A 348 -18.08 -21.38 -17.09
C GLU A 348 -18.41 -21.98 -15.72
N GLN A 349 -17.49 -21.97 -14.76
CA GLN A 349 -17.76 -22.44 -13.41
C GLN A 349 -18.86 -21.61 -12.72
N LYS A 350 -18.91 -20.29 -12.96
CA LYS A 350 -19.98 -19.39 -12.48
C LYS A 350 -21.36 -19.81 -13.03
N ARG A 351 -21.45 -20.37 -14.24
CA ARG A 351 -22.74 -20.85 -14.82
C ARG A 351 -23.31 -22.04 -14.07
N TYR A 352 -22.46 -23.01 -13.69
CA TYR A 352 -22.87 -24.24 -13.01
C TYR A 352 -23.10 -24.04 -11.50
N GLY A 353 -22.42 -23.06 -10.90
CA GLY A 353 -22.61 -22.64 -9.52
C GLY A 353 -21.71 -23.36 -8.53
N LYS A 354 -22.09 -23.29 -7.24
CA LYS A 354 -21.29 -23.81 -6.12
C LYS A 354 -21.87 -25.12 -5.58
N THR A 355 -20.99 -26.01 -5.13
CA THR A 355 -21.37 -27.19 -4.34
C THR A 355 -21.88 -26.77 -2.96
N PRO A 356 -22.59 -27.65 -2.21
CA PRO A 356 -22.95 -27.38 -0.82
C PRO A 356 -21.78 -26.96 0.08
N LEU A 357 -20.56 -27.48 -0.14
CA LEU A 357 -19.32 -27.02 0.52
C LEU A 357 -18.74 -25.71 -0.05
N ARG A 358 -19.50 -24.96 -0.86
CA ARG A 358 -19.13 -23.69 -1.49
C ARG A 358 -17.96 -23.76 -2.49
N LYS A 359 -17.59 -24.96 -2.96
CA LYS A 359 -16.55 -25.15 -3.97
C LYS A 359 -17.11 -24.95 -5.38
N ALA A 360 -16.23 -24.62 -6.32
CA ALA A 360 -16.56 -24.61 -7.76
C ALA A 360 -16.93 -26.02 -8.23
N VAL A 361 -17.73 -26.14 -9.29
CA VAL A 361 -17.74 -27.39 -10.07
C VAL A 361 -16.38 -27.55 -10.77
N ASP A 362 -15.73 -28.69 -10.57
CA ASP A 362 -14.42 -28.98 -11.16
C ASP A 362 -14.56 -29.29 -12.66
N LEU A 363 -13.97 -28.43 -13.50
CA LEU A 363 -14.05 -28.56 -14.95
C LEU A 363 -13.31 -29.79 -15.48
N LYS A 364 -12.26 -30.26 -14.80
CA LYS A 364 -11.53 -31.46 -15.24
C LYS A 364 -12.43 -32.69 -15.12
N ARG A 365 -13.04 -32.84 -13.93
CA ARG A 365 -14.00 -33.90 -13.63
C ARG A 365 -15.25 -33.81 -14.51
N LEU A 366 -15.70 -32.60 -14.81
CA LEU A 366 -16.79 -32.38 -15.76
C LEU A 366 -16.43 -32.85 -17.17
N ASN A 367 -15.24 -32.48 -17.66
CA ASN A 367 -14.78 -32.89 -18.98
C ASN A 367 -14.57 -34.42 -19.07
N GLU A 368 -14.16 -35.07 -17.97
CA GLU A 368 -14.12 -36.54 -17.88
C GLU A 368 -15.52 -37.14 -18.08
N LEU A 369 -16.54 -36.67 -17.36
CA LEU A 369 -17.92 -37.15 -17.53
C LEU A 369 -18.49 -36.86 -18.93
N VAL A 370 -18.17 -35.71 -19.51
CA VAL A 370 -18.55 -35.38 -20.89
C VAL A 370 -17.85 -36.30 -21.89
N SER A 371 -16.59 -36.66 -21.66
CA SER A 371 -15.87 -37.60 -22.51
C SER A 371 -16.44 -39.02 -22.48
N ILE A 372 -17.08 -39.40 -21.35
CA ILE A 372 -17.83 -40.66 -21.21
C ILE A 372 -19.16 -40.62 -21.99
N GLY A 373 -19.63 -39.42 -22.38
CA GLY A 373 -20.79 -39.21 -23.25
C GLY A 373 -21.99 -38.53 -22.56
N PHE A 374 -21.85 -38.06 -21.32
CA PHE A 374 -22.92 -37.36 -20.62
C PHE A 374 -23.03 -35.89 -21.07
N GLU A 375 -24.27 -35.37 -21.08
CA GLU A 375 -24.51 -33.96 -21.38
C GLU A 375 -23.86 -33.05 -20.32
N LYS A 376 -23.26 -31.94 -20.78
CA LYS A 376 -22.46 -31.06 -19.95
C LYS A 376 -23.24 -30.42 -18.79
N GLU A 377 -24.49 -30.00 -19.01
CA GLU A 377 -25.33 -29.41 -17.94
C GLU A 377 -25.73 -30.47 -16.89
N LEU A 378 -26.03 -31.69 -17.34
CA LEU A 378 -26.42 -32.80 -16.49
C LEU A 378 -25.24 -33.28 -15.62
N ALA A 379 -24.07 -33.47 -16.23
CA ALA A 379 -22.85 -33.86 -15.54
C ALA A 379 -22.40 -32.79 -14.53
N ALA A 380 -22.55 -31.50 -14.87
CA ALA A 380 -22.22 -30.41 -13.95
C ALA A 380 -23.15 -30.37 -12.73
N GLU A 381 -24.45 -30.63 -12.92
CA GLU A 381 -25.43 -30.68 -11.83
C GLU A 381 -25.19 -31.89 -10.91
N ALA A 382 -24.87 -33.05 -11.47
CA ALA A 382 -24.50 -34.26 -10.72
C ALA A 382 -23.24 -34.04 -9.88
N LEU A 383 -22.18 -33.48 -10.48
CA LEU A 383 -20.96 -33.09 -9.75
C LEU A 383 -21.25 -32.08 -8.66
N ARG A 384 -22.17 -31.13 -8.91
CA ARG A 384 -22.51 -30.12 -7.91
C ARG A 384 -23.22 -30.70 -6.68
N ARG A 385 -24.07 -31.71 -6.86
CA ARG A 385 -24.75 -32.43 -5.76
C ARG A 385 -23.79 -33.27 -4.94
N ASN A 386 -22.82 -33.89 -5.62
CA ASN A 386 -21.91 -34.85 -5.04
C ASN A 386 -20.53 -34.28 -4.66
N GLU A 387 -20.42 -32.97 -4.42
CA GLU A 387 -19.17 -32.33 -3.97
C GLU A 387 -17.98 -32.59 -4.90
N ASN A 388 -18.25 -32.61 -6.20
CA ASN A 388 -17.32 -32.98 -7.27
C ASN A 388 -16.84 -34.45 -7.24
N ASP A 389 -17.39 -35.35 -6.45
CA ASP A 389 -17.02 -36.77 -6.48
C ASP A 389 -17.44 -37.41 -7.82
N THR A 390 -16.46 -37.82 -8.64
CA THR A 390 -16.72 -38.37 -9.99
C THR A 390 -17.45 -39.69 -9.94
N GLN A 391 -17.17 -40.54 -8.95
CA GLN A 391 -17.77 -41.87 -8.85
C GLN A 391 -19.24 -41.74 -8.48
N LYS A 392 -19.56 -40.97 -7.45
CA LYS A 392 -20.94 -40.71 -7.04
C LYS A 392 -21.73 -39.97 -8.10
N ALA A 393 -21.11 -39.01 -8.80
CA ALA A 393 -21.74 -38.33 -9.92
C ALA A 393 -22.05 -39.31 -11.06
N LEU A 394 -21.15 -40.25 -11.37
CA LEU A 394 -21.39 -41.27 -12.39
C LEU A 394 -22.51 -42.23 -12.00
N ASP A 395 -22.56 -42.65 -10.73
CA ASP A 395 -23.63 -43.51 -10.20
C ASP A 395 -25.01 -42.82 -10.32
N ASP A 396 -25.08 -41.54 -9.95
CA ASP A 396 -26.31 -40.73 -10.07
C ASP A 396 -26.74 -40.49 -11.52
N LEU A 397 -25.79 -40.39 -12.45
CA LEU A 397 -26.05 -40.21 -13.88
C LEU A 397 -26.50 -41.51 -14.56
N THR A 398 -26.01 -42.65 -14.08
CA THR A 398 -26.30 -43.97 -14.65
C THR A 398 -27.62 -44.55 -14.11
N ASN A 399 -28.04 -44.14 -12.91
CA ASN A 399 -29.32 -44.53 -12.34
C ASN A 399 -30.49 -43.70 -12.96
N PRO A 400 -31.50 -44.34 -13.56
CA PRO A 400 -32.59 -43.65 -14.27
C PRO A 400 -33.45 -42.75 -13.36
N GLU A 401 -33.65 -43.14 -12.10
CA GLU A 401 -34.48 -42.37 -11.17
C GLU A 401 -33.79 -41.05 -10.78
N THR A 402 -32.53 -41.13 -10.38
CA THR A 402 -31.72 -39.96 -10.01
C THR A 402 -31.47 -39.05 -11.20
N ASN A 403 -31.17 -39.61 -12.38
CA ASN A 403 -30.99 -38.84 -13.61
C ASN A 403 -32.25 -38.04 -13.97
N SER A 404 -33.43 -38.68 -13.94
CA SER A 404 -34.69 -37.98 -14.20
C SER A 404 -34.95 -36.83 -13.21
N SER A 405 -34.60 -37.02 -11.93
CA SER A 405 -34.73 -35.98 -10.90
C SER A 405 -33.80 -34.80 -11.16
N ILE A 406 -32.57 -35.05 -11.60
CA ILE A 406 -31.58 -34.03 -11.96
C ILE A 406 -32.09 -33.22 -13.15
N GLN A 407 -32.64 -33.89 -14.16
CA GLN A 407 -33.14 -33.25 -15.37
C GLN A 407 -34.36 -32.35 -15.09
N ILE A 408 -35.29 -32.80 -14.25
CA ILE A 408 -36.43 -31.99 -13.78
C ILE A 408 -35.94 -30.74 -13.03
N ASP A 409 -34.92 -30.88 -12.19
CA ASP A 409 -34.36 -29.76 -11.43
C ASP A 409 -33.63 -28.75 -12.32
N ILE A 410 -32.94 -29.20 -13.37
CA ILE A 410 -32.33 -28.31 -14.37
C ILE A 410 -33.43 -27.52 -15.11
N GLU A 411 -34.48 -28.20 -15.57
CA GLU A 411 -35.59 -27.55 -16.27
C GLU A 411 -36.33 -26.54 -15.38
N SER A 412 -36.60 -26.89 -14.13
CA SER A 412 -37.30 -26.00 -13.19
C SER A 412 -36.51 -24.73 -12.94
N ARG A 413 -35.18 -24.84 -12.79
CA ARG A 413 -34.26 -23.71 -12.62
C ARG A 413 -34.15 -22.86 -13.88
N LYS A 414 -34.11 -23.48 -15.06
CA LYS A 414 -34.11 -22.76 -16.35
C LYS A 414 -35.39 -21.94 -16.51
N ARG A 415 -36.56 -22.52 -16.21
CA ARG A 415 -37.85 -21.80 -16.21
C ARG A 415 -37.87 -20.64 -15.20
N LYS A 416 -37.32 -20.84 -13.99
CA LYS A 416 -37.22 -19.78 -12.98
C LYS A 416 -36.30 -18.64 -13.40
N ARG A 417 -35.14 -18.94 -13.99
CA ARG A 417 -34.20 -17.93 -14.53
C ARG A 417 -34.82 -17.12 -15.65
N LEU A 418 -35.55 -17.76 -16.57
CA LEU A 418 -36.25 -17.06 -17.66
C LEU A 418 -37.31 -16.10 -17.15
N ARG A 419 -38.10 -16.49 -16.14
CA ARG A 419 -39.07 -15.61 -15.48
C ARG A 419 -38.39 -14.40 -14.84
N GLN A 420 -37.33 -14.63 -14.06
CA GLN A 420 -36.57 -13.55 -13.42
C GLN A 420 -35.94 -12.58 -14.43
N ALA A 421 -35.41 -13.08 -15.55
CA ALA A 421 -34.86 -12.22 -16.60
C ALA A 421 -35.95 -11.39 -17.29
N ALA A 422 -37.13 -11.97 -17.53
CA ALA A 422 -38.28 -11.24 -18.06
C ALA A 422 -38.76 -10.17 -17.08
N ASP A 423 -38.86 -10.50 -15.79
CA ASP A 423 -39.25 -9.56 -14.74
C ASP A 423 -38.25 -8.41 -14.61
N ALA A 424 -36.94 -8.69 -14.66
CA ALA A 424 -35.88 -7.68 -14.62
C ALA A 424 -35.90 -6.77 -15.85
N ALA A 425 -36.11 -7.32 -17.06
CA ALA A 425 -36.26 -6.51 -18.27
C ALA A 425 -37.50 -5.61 -18.22
N ILE A 426 -38.60 -6.11 -17.62
CA ILE A 426 -39.81 -5.31 -17.38
C ILE A 426 -39.51 -4.18 -16.37
N GLU A 427 -38.77 -4.46 -15.29
CA GLU A 427 -38.36 -3.42 -14.32
C GLU A 427 -37.44 -2.38 -14.93
N GLU A 428 -36.50 -2.78 -15.80
CA GLU A 428 -35.63 -1.86 -16.53
C GLU A 428 -36.45 -0.94 -17.45
N LEU A 429 -37.42 -1.48 -18.19
CA LEU A 429 -38.35 -0.70 -19.01
C LEU A 429 -39.20 0.28 -18.18
N ILE A 430 -39.66 -0.12 -17.00
CA ILE A 430 -40.37 0.78 -16.07
C ILE A 430 -39.44 1.89 -15.59
N SER A 431 -38.18 1.57 -15.27
CA SER A 431 -37.19 2.57 -14.85
C SER A 431 -36.87 3.59 -15.95
N MET A 432 -36.98 3.19 -17.22
CA MET A 432 -36.85 4.06 -18.39
C MET A 432 -38.14 4.84 -18.73
N GLY A 433 -39.19 4.70 -17.91
CA GLY A 433 -40.43 5.49 -18.03
C GLY A 433 -41.54 4.85 -18.85
N PHE A 434 -41.41 3.58 -19.26
CA PHE A 434 -42.49 2.86 -19.94
C PHE A 434 -43.53 2.33 -18.93
N PRO A 435 -44.82 2.69 -19.04
CA PRO A 435 -45.84 2.21 -18.12
C PRO A 435 -46.13 0.71 -18.34
N ARG A 436 -46.36 -0.04 -17.26
CA ARG A 436 -46.93 -1.39 -17.34
C ARG A 436 -48.36 -1.26 -17.87
N ALA A 437 -48.61 -1.71 -19.10
CA ALA A 437 -49.96 -1.83 -19.62
C ALA A 437 -50.71 -2.90 -18.82
N THR A 438 -51.67 -2.49 -18.00
CA THR A 438 -52.67 -3.39 -17.42
C THR A 438 -53.64 -3.77 -18.53
N GLY A 439 -53.39 -4.91 -19.18
CA GLY A 439 -54.34 -5.48 -20.13
C GLY A 439 -55.66 -5.80 -19.42
N THR A 440 -56.76 -5.23 -19.92
CA THR A 440 -58.15 -5.53 -19.57
C THR A 440 -58.58 -6.91 -20.04
#